data_AF-A0A0F9V976-F1
#
_entry.id   AF-A0A0F9V976-F1
#
_cell.length_a   1.000
_cell.length_b   1.000
_cell.length_c   1.000
_cell.angle_alpha   90.00
_cell.angle_beta   90.00
_cell.angle_gamma   90.00
#
_symmetry.space_group_name_H-M   'P 1'
#
loop_
_entity.id
_entity.type
_entity.pdbx_description
1 polymer ?
#
loop_
_entity_poly.entity_id
_entity_poly.type
_entity_poly.pdbx_seq_one_letter_code
_entity_poly.pdbx_strand_id
1 'polypeptide(L)'
;MTQGFKSRPRWLLERWLTSQKHALARRWTMLQTQLLPLDWQGRCLRISEIREGEVGTWQPRAGSSSAELVLLLNTVPFHQRRWLASLLDAATAGPNTLVEAVERLQLDWRSRLDPIRSRHEYAAQLILLARKLGLQPAAESAYIENEQKVYPAIDTLLFESLPMRLRTVMLSQHQPGLGDYLIWWQERLLARAGEAGFAIEQLGEHDWPDIPPAWLALGWLCGLRSVTGSGMPSPGRCTFLQ
;
A
#
# COMPACT_ATOMS: atom_id res chain seq x y z
N MET A 1 48.14 -31.86 -3.15
CA MET A 1 46.79 -31.32 -2.92
C MET A 1 46.16 -32.07 -1.76
N THR A 2 46.38 -31.62 -0.52
CA THR A 2 45.88 -32.29 0.69
C THR A 2 44.49 -31.77 1.03
N GLN A 3 43.45 -32.51 0.61
CA GLN A 3 42.11 -32.34 1.15
C GLN A 3 42.15 -32.72 2.63
N GLY A 4 42.20 -31.73 3.52
CA GLY A 4 42.13 -31.95 4.96
C GLY A 4 40.80 -32.59 5.33
N PHE A 5 40.84 -33.85 5.76
CA PHE A 5 39.67 -34.56 6.26
C PHE A 5 39.05 -33.80 7.44
N LYS A 6 37.80 -33.34 7.30
CA LYS A 6 37.07 -32.68 8.40
C LYS A 6 36.94 -33.69 9.55
N SER A 7 37.45 -33.36 10.72
CA SER A 7 37.31 -34.21 11.91
C SER A 7 35.82 -34.43 12.21
N ARG A 8 35.44 -35.67 12.55
CA ARG A 8 34.06 -36.06 12.92
C ARG A 8 33.37 -35.08 13.88
N PRO A 9 34.01 -34.55 14.94
CA PRO A 9 33.39 -33.53 15.81
C PRO A 9 33.12 -32.20 15.07
N ARG A 10 34.00 -31.75 14.17
CA ARG A 10 33.79 -30.54 13.38
C ARG A 10 32.62 -30.70 12.40
N TRP A 11 32.49 -31.88 11.78
CA TRP A 11 31.35 -32.17 10.91
C TRP A 11 30.02 -32.23 11.67
N LEU A 12 29.99 -32.84 12.86
CA LEU A 12 28.79 -32.88 13.72
C LEU A 12 28.40 -31.47 14.20
N LEU A 13 29.39 -30.65 14.57
CA LEU A 13 29.17 -29.24 14.94
C LEU A 13 28.63 -28.43 13.77
N GLU A 14 29.24 -28.53 12.57
CA GLU A 14 28.75 -27.85 11.37
C GLU A 14 27.31 -28.28 11.05
N ARG A 15 27.00 -29.58 11.12
CA ARG A 15 25.64 -30.10 10.87
C ARG A 15 24.63 -29.59 11.89
N TRP A 16 25.01 -29.53 13.17
CA TRP A 16 24.17 -28.97 14.23
C TRP A 16 23.97 -27.45 14.05
N LEU A 17 25.01 -26.68 13.74
CA LEU A 17 24.89 -25.25 13.45
C LEU A 17 23.97 -25.00 12.26
N THR A 18 24.09 -25.82 11.21
CA THR A 18 23.24 -25.70 10.01
C THR A 18 21.77 -26.02 10.35
N SER A 19 21.51 -27.05 11.15
CA SER A 19 20.14 -27.38 11.56
C SER A 19 19.52 -26.31 12.47
N GLN A 20 20.29 -25.74 13.41
CA GLN A 20 19.84 -24.63 14.24
C GLN A 20 19.58 -23.37 13.42
N LYS A 21 20.42 -23.05 12.44
CA LYS A 21 20.20 -21.94 11.51
C LYS A 21 18.90 -22.10 10.72
N HIS A 22 18.60 -23.30 10.22
CA HIS A 22 17.34 -23.57 9.54
C HIS A 22 16.12 -23.52 10.48
N ALA A 23 16.27 -23.93 11.74
CA ALA A 23 15.20 -23.84 12.74
C ALA A 23 14.92 -22.38 13.13
N LEU A 24 15.97 -21.58 13.34
CA LEU A 24 15.89 -20.15 13.59
C LEU A 24 15.30 -19.40 12.40
N ALA A 25 15.73 -19.71 11.17
CA ALA A 25 15.15 -19.13 9.96
C ALA A 25 13.65 -19.41 9.85
N ARG A 26 13.21 -20.66 10.10
CA ARG A 26 11.78 -21.01 10.11
C ARG A 26 10.99 -20.27 11.18
N ARG A 27 11.51 -20.20 12.42
CA ARG A 27 10.88 -19.45 13.50
C ARG A 27 10.83 -17.96 13.21
N TRP A 28 11.88 -17.42 12.61
CA TRP A 28 11.92 -16.03 12.17
C TRP A 28 10.88 -15.75 11.08
N THR A 29 10.75 -16.60 10.06
CA THR A 29 9.70 -16.47 9.03
C THR A 29 8.29 -16.60 9.62
N MET A 30 8.10 -17.49 10.59
CA MET A 30 6.81 -17.63 11.31
C MET A 30 6.48 -16.39 12.15
N LEU A 31 7.47 -15.83 12.85
CA LEU A 31 7.28 -14.57 13.60
C LEU A 31 7.06 -13.39 12.65
N GLN A 32 7.77 -13.35 11.52
CA GLN A 32 7.56 -12.35 10.48
C GLN A 32 6.14 -12.43 9.93
N THR A 33 5.63 -13.61 9.61
CA THR A 33 4.24 -13.76 9.11
C THR A 33 3.18 -13.39 10.15
N GLN A 34 3.47 -13.51 11.45
CA GLN A 34 2.54 -13.12 12.53
C GLN A 34 2.60 -11.63 12.88
N LEU A 35 3.75 -10.98 12.69
CA LEU A 35 3.99 -9.61 13.13
C LEU A 35 4.02 -8.60 11.97
N LEU A 36 4.22 -9.06 10.74
CA LEU A 36 4.24 -8.18 9.58
C LEU A 36 2.81 -7.91 9.09
N PRO A 37 2.60 -6.75 8.46
CA PRO A 37 1.36 -6.45 7.77
C PRO A 37 1.01 -7.56 6.77
N LEU A 38 -0.29 -7.78 6.52
CA LEU A 38 -0.75 -8.78 5.56
C LEU A 38 -0.10 -8.60 4.18
N ASP A 39 0.14 -9.71 3.48
CA ASP A 39 0.57 -9.71 2.10
C ASP A 39 -0.57 -9.27 1.16
N TRP A 40 -0.26 -9.06 -0.12
CA TRP A 40 -1.24 -8.61 -1.11
C TRP A 40 -2.46 -9.53 -1.22
N GLN A 41 -2.23 -10.85 -1.19
CA GLN A 41 -3.29 -11.83 -1.26
C GLN A 41 -4.19 -11.77 -0.02
N GLY A 42 -3.62 -11.76 1.18
CA GLY A 42 -4.37 -11.64 2.43
C GLY A 42 -5.19 -10.35 2.51
N ARG A 43 -4.66 -9.24 2.00
CA ARG A 43 -5.40 -7.98 1.92
C ARG A 43 -6.59 -8.04 0.98
N CYS A 44 -6.43 -8.66 -0.19
CA CYS A 44 -7.53 -8.81 -1.14
C CYS A 44 -8.67 -9.64 -0.54
N LEU A 45 -8.35 -10.74 0.16
CA LEU A 45 -9.35 -11.57 0.84
C LEU A 45 -10.08 -10.77 1.95
N ARG A 46 -9.32 -10.00 2.73
CA ARG A 46 -9.83 -9.18 3.84
C ARG A 46 -10.81 -8.09 3.39
N ILE A 47 -10.76 -7.61 2.14
CA ILE A 47 -11.66 -6.54 1.65
C ILE A 47 -13.13 -6.89 1.92
N SER A 48 -13.53 -8.13 1.66
CA SER A 48 -14.92 -8.59 1.85
C SER A 48 -15.39 -8.58 3.33
N GLU A 49 -14.45 -8.70 4.27
CA GLU A 49 -14.73 -8.80 5.71
C GLU A 49 -14.87 -7.43 6.37
N ILE A 50 -14.34 -6.37 5.73
CA ILE A 50 -14.33 -5.02 6.28
C ILE A 50 -15.73 -4.41 6.19
N ARG A 51 -16.23 -3.99 7.34
CA ARG A 51 -17.57 -3.38 7.49
C ARG A 51 -17.53 -1.87 7.31
N GLU A 52 -18.68 -1.33 6.94
CA GLU A 52 -18.94 0.10 7.06
C GLU A 52 -19.14 0.48 8.53
N GLY A 53 -18.50 1.57 8.97
CA GLY A 53 -18.63 2.08 10.33
C GLY A 53 -17.33 2.63 10.88
N GLU A 54 -17.43 3.36 12.00
CA GLU A 54 -16.28 3.92 12.70
C GLU A 54 -15.87 3.03 13.88
N VAL A 55 -14.57 2.98 14.15
CA VAL A 55 -14.00 2.32 15.33
C VAL A 55 -13.31 3.38 16.19
N GLY A 56 -13.87 3.61 17.36
CA GLY A 56 -13.33 4.54 18.36
C GLY A 56 -13.91 5.95 18.29
N THR A 57 -13.50 6.78 19.24
CA THR A 57 -13.94 8.17 19.40
C THR A 57 -12.90 9.17 18.93
N TRP A 58 -11.83 8.70 18.27
CA TRP A 58 -10.76 9.58 17.83
C TRP A 58 -11.24 10.48 16.68
N GLN A 59 -10.82 11.74 16.72
CA GLN A 59 -11.09 12.72 15.69
C GLN A 59 -9.83 13.56 15.44
N PRO A 60 -9.58 13.96 14.17
CA PRO A 60 -8.47 14.85 13.85
C PRO A 60 -8.70 16.24 14.44
N ARG A 61 -7.59 16.96 14.67
CA ARG A 61 -7.63 18.36 15.11
C ARG A 61 -8.26 19.24 14.02
N ALA A 62 -9.19 20.12 14.39
CA ALA A 62 -9.79 21.07 13.46
C ALA A 62 -8.72 21.93 12.76
N GLY A 63 -8.84 22.05 11.43
CA GLY A 63 -7.89 22.81 10.60
C GLY A 63 -6.58 22.09 10.29
N SER A 64 -6.42 20.81 10.66
CA SER A 64 -5.26 20.00 10.26
C SER A 64 -5.46 19.36 8.88
N SER A 65 -4.34 18.93 8.28
CA SER A 65 -4.34 18.16 7.04
C SER A 65 -5.18 16.87 7.15
N SER A 66 -5.16 16.21 8.32
CA SER A 66 -5.97 15.03 8.62
C SER A 66 -7.48 15.34 8.66
N ALA A 67 -7.88 16.52 9.14
CA ALA A 67 -9.30 16.92 9.16
C ALA A 67 -9.84 17.16 7.75
N GLU A 68 -9.03 17.76 6.87
CA GLU A 68 -9.43 17.89 5.47
C GLU A 68 -9.50 16.54 4.75
N LEU A 69 -8.59 15.62 5.07
CA LEU A 69 -8.62 14.26 4.52
C LEU A 69 -9.91 13.51 4.90
N VAL A 70 -10.41 13.69 6.13
CA VAL A 70 -11.72 13.14 6.54
C VAL A 70 -12.84 13.69 5.66
N LEU A 71 -12.85 14.98 5.34
CA LEU A 71 -13.87 15.57 4.46
C LEU A 71 -13.83 14.97 3.05
N LEU A 72 -12.63 14.73 2.51
CA LEU A 72 -12.48 14.05 1.22
C LEU A 72 -12.97 12.60 1.28
N LEU A 73 -12.59 11.84 2.31
CA LEU A 73 -13.01 10.45 2.44
C LEU A 73 -14.52 10.29 2.62
N ASN A 74 -15.22 11.30 3.16
CA ASN A 74 -16.68 11.28 3.25
C ASN A 74 -17.38 11.29 1.87
N THR A 75 -16.73 11.81 0.82
CA THR A 75 -17.30 11.81 -0.54
C THR A 75 -16.99 10.52 -1.31
N VAL A 76 -16.10 9.69 -0.78
CA VAL A 76 -15.63 8.45 -1.42
C VAL A 76 -16.66 7.33 -1.21
N PRO A 77 -17.04 6.60 -2.29
CA PRO A 77 -17.91 5.43 -2.20
C PRO A 77 -17.38 4.37 -1.23
N PHE A 78 -18.31 3.65 -0.58
CA PHE A 78 -17.97 2.63 0.42
C PHE A 78 -16.97 1.57 -0.08
N HIS A 79 -17.14 1.06 -1.31
CA HIS A 79 -16.24 0.04 -1.86
C HIS A 79 -14.78 0.51 -1.96
N GLN A 80 -14.55 1.79 -2.29
CA GLN A 80 -13.19 2.37 -2.33
C GLN A 80 -12.64 2.60 -0.92
N ARG A 81 -13.48 3.06 0.02
CA ARG A 81 -13.10 3.16 1.45
C ARG A 81 -12.73 1.79 2.04
N ARG A 82 -13.46 0.75 1.65
CA ARG A 82 -13.23 -0.64 2.06
C ARG A 82 -11.91 -1.19 1.54
N TRP A 83 -11.62 -0.94 0.27
CA TRP A 83 -10.31 -1.24 -0.31
C TRP A 83 -9.18 -0.48 0.38
N LEU A 84 -9.35 0.82 0.63
CA LEU A 84 -8.36 1.61 1.34
C LEU A 84 -8.12 1.10 2.77
N ALA A 85 -9.18 0.66 3.46
CA ALA A 85 -9.09 0.04 4.78
C ALA A 85 -8.24 -1.24 4.75
N SER A 86 -8.33 -2.07 3.71
CA SER A 86 -7.51 -3.28 3.60
C SER A 86 -6.03 -2.94 3.36
N LEU A 87 -5.72 -1.88 2.61
CA LEU A 87 -4.34 -1.43 2.38
C LEU A 87 -3.69 -0.82 3.63
N LEU A 88 -4.49 -0.14 4.45
CA LEU A 88 -4.04 0.49 5.70
C LEU A 88 -4.09 -0.43 6.92
N ASP A 89 -4.53 -1.68 6.75
CA ASP A 89 -4.84 -2.62 7.83
C ASP A 89 -5.89 -2.10 8.85
N ALA A 90 -6.76 -1.17 8.44
CA ALA A 90 -7.80 -0.60 9.29
C ALA A 90 -8.91 -1.62 9.61
N ALA A 91 -9.50 -1.50 10.80
CA ALA A 91 -10.55 -2.42 11.26
C ALA A 91 -11.89 -2.24 10.51
N THR A 92 -12.22 -1.01 10.14
CA THR A 92 -13.46 -0.64 9.44
C THR A 92 -13.20 0.43 8.38
N ALA A 93 -14.16 0.61 7.46
CA ALA A 93 -14.08 1.58 6.37
C ALA A 93 -14.66 2.96 6.71
N GLY A 94 -14.66 3.32 8.00
CA GLY A 94 -15.10 4.63 8.49
C GLY A 94 -14.09 5.72 8.16
N PRO A 95 -14.50 6.91 7.66
CA PRO A 95 -13.58 7.99 7.31
C PRO A 95 -12.59 8.36 8.42
N ASN A 96 -13.04 8.50 9.67
CA ASN A 96 -12.15 8.84 10.78
C ASN A 96 -11.22 7.68 11.12
N THR A 97 -11.72 6.44 11.07
CA THR A 97 -10.91 5.23 11.29
C THR A 97 -9.81 5.09 10.25
N LEU A 98 -10.11 5.43 8.99
CA LEU A 98 -9.14 5.41 7.89
C LEU A 98 -8.06 6.47 8.11
N VAL A 99 -8.44 7.71 8.46
CA VAL A 99 -7.46 8.75 8.78
C VAL A 99 -6.64 8.40 10.03
N GLU A 100 -7.25 7.79 11.04
CA GLU A 100 -6.50 7.30 12.21
C GLU A 100 -5.48 6.24 11.80
N ALA A 101 -5.85 5.33 10.91
CA ALA A 101 -4.95 4.33 10.36
C ALA A 101 -3.80 4.98 9.57
N VAL A 102 -4.09 6.02 8.77
CA VAL A 102 -3.08 6.85 8.09
C VAL A 102 -2.11 7.48 9.08
N GLU A 103 -2.61 8.08 10.17
CA GLU A 103 -1.72 8.72 11.14
C GLU A 103 -0.82 7.73 11.89
N ARG A 104 -1.32 6.51 12.09
CA ARG A 104 -0.59 5.40 12.70
C ARG A 104 0.27 4.64 11.70
N LEU A 105 0.24 4.97 10.41
CA LEU A 105 1.06 4.29 9.41
C LEU A 105 2.53 4.39 9.78
N GLN A 106 3.17 3.23 9.82
CA GLN A 106 4.60 3.11 10.07
C GLN A 106 5.31 2.95 8.74
N LEU A 107 5.50 4.08 8.05
CA LEU A 107 6.25 4.10 6.80
C LEU A 107 7.74 3.79 7.00
N ASP A 108 8.28 4.03 8.21
CA ASP A 108 9.65 3.66 8.58
C ASP A 108 9.70 2.65 9.73
N TRP A 109 10.64 1.71 9.69
CA TRP A 109 10.78 0.72 10.77
C TRP A 109 11.32 1.39 12.05
N ARG A 110 12.07 2.49 11.90
CA ARG A 110 12.58 3.29 13.03
C ARG A 110 11.46 4.05 13.75
N SER A 111 10.42 4.49 13.05
CA SER A 111 9.26 5.13 13.67
C SER A 111 8.36 4.14 14.42
N ARG A 112 8.57 2.82 14.28
CA ARG A 112 7.93 1.80 15.14
C ARG A 112 8.48 1.78 16.56
N LEU A 113 9.69 2.33 16.76
CA LEU A 113 10.42 2.30 18.02
C LEU A 113 10.39 3.65 18.75
N ASP A 114 9.67 4.65 18.23
CA ASP A 114 9.49 5.93 18.91
C ASP A 114 8.23 5.89 19.79
N PRO A 115 8.36 5.76 21.12
CA PRO A 115 7.21 5.72 22.02
C PRO A 115 6.53 7.10 22.19
N ILE A 116 7.15 8.19 21.72
CA ILE A 116 6.69 9.56 21.96
C ILE A 116 5.70 10.02 20.88
N ARG A 117 5.89 9.58 19.63
CA ARG A 117 5.02 9.95 18.49
C ARG A 117 4.34 8.73 17.88
N SER A 118 3.26 8.29 18.53
CA SER A 118 2.42 7.18 18.04
C SER A 118 1.52 7.56 16.86
N ARG A 119 1.37 8.87 16.58
CA ARG A 119 0.56 9.42 15.49
C ARG A 119 1.32 10.55 14.81
N HIS A 120 1.33 10.52 13.48
CA HIS A 120 1.86 11.59 12.66
C HIS A 120 0.72 12.13 11.82
N GLU A 121 0.55 13.45 11.77
CA GLU A 121 -0.45 14.05 10.88
C GLU A 121 -0.22 13.61 9.43
N TYR A 122 -1.28 13.60 8.63
CA TYR A 122 -1.21 13.20 7.22
C TYR A 122 -0.10 13.94 6.45
N ALA A 123 0.05 15.25 6.66
CA ALA A 123 1.13 16.04 6.07
C ALA A 123 2.55 15.52 6.40
N ALA A 124 2.78 15.09 7.64
CA ALA A 124 4.05 14.49 8.04
C ALA A 124 4.28 13.13 7.37
N GLN A 125 3.22 12.33 7.18
CA GLN A 125 3.30 11.06 6.45
C GLN A 125 3.71 11.28 4.98
N LEU A 126 3.18 12.33 4.33
CA LEU A 126 3.57 12.70 2.97
C LEU A 126 5.05 13.09 2.86
N ILE A 127 5.59 13.82 3.84
CA ILE A 127 7.02 14.17 3.88
C ILE A 127 7.87 12.90 4.00
N LEU A 128 7.49 11.97 4.89
CA LEU A 128 8.20 10.71 5.06
C LEU A 128 8.17 9.88 3.78
N LEU A 129 7.01 9.77 3.13
CA LEU A 129 6.87 9.06 1.86
C LEU A 129 7.72 9.71 0.76
N ALA A 130 7.64 11.03 0.59
CA ALA A 130 8.43 11.75 -0.40
C ALA A 130 9.93 11.52 -0.23
N ARG A 131 10.44 11.52 1.02
CA ARG A 131 11.84 11.17 1.31
C ARG A 131 12.19 9.73 0.92
N LYS A 132 11.29 8.77 1.16
CA LYS A 132 11.51 7.36 0.77
C LYS A 132 11.50 7.16 -0.73
N LEU A 133 10.75 7.97 -1.46
CA LEU A 133 10.74 8.02 -2.91
C LEU A 133 11.95 8.78 -3.49
N GLY A 134 12.85 9.32 -2.66
CA GLY A 134 14.00 10.09 -3.10
C GLY A 134 13.67 11.51 -3.60
N LEU A 135 12.45 12.00 -3.32
CA LEU A 135 11.99 13.33 -3.71
C LEU A 135 12.40 14.39 -2.66
N GLN A 136 12.47 15.65 -3.08
CA GLN A 136 12.63 16.78 -2.16
C GLN A 136 11.26 17.21 -1.60
N PRO A 137 10.97 16.94 -0.31
CA PRO A 137 9.69 17.31 0.29
C PRO A 137 9.61 18.82 0.48
N ALA A 138 8.42 19.37 0.24
CA ALA A 138 8.02 20.69 0.70
C ALA A 138 7.75 20.68 2.22
N ALA A 139 7.56 21.88 2.80
CA ALA A 139 7.21 22.04 4.20
C ALA A 139 5.88 21.34 4.56
N GLU A 140 5.68 21.01 5.83
CA GLU A 140 4.48 20.31 6.32
C GLU A 140 3.19 21.12 6.10
N SER A 141 3.28 22.44 6.20
CA SER A 141 2.17 23.35 5.88
C SER A 141 1.80 23.39 4.39
N ALA A 142 2.73 23.02 3.51
CA ALA A 142 2.55 22.98 2.06
C ALA A 142 2.31 21.53 1.57
N TYR A 143 1.54 20.76 2.33
CA TYR A 143 1.33 19.33 2.06
C TYR A 143 0.70 19.05 0.70
N ILE A 144 -0.08 19.97 0.13
CA ILE A 144 -0.65 19.84 -1.23
C ILE A 144 0.46 19.74 -2.29
N GLU A 145 1.57 20.47 -2.14
CA GLU A 145 2.71 20.34 -3.05
C GLU A 145 3.36 18.96 -2.92
N ASN A 146 3.36 18.40 -1.71
CA ASN A 146 3.85 17.04 -1.49
C ASN A 146 2.91 16.01 -2.14
N GLU A 147 1.59 16.20 -2.10
CA GLU A 147 0.63 15.33 -2.81
C GLU A 147 0.91 15.34 -4.33
N GLN A 148 1.08 16.52 -4.92
CA GLN A 148 1.37 16.70 -6.34
C GLN A 148 2.70 16.06 -6.78
N LYS A 149 3.68 15.95 -5.89
CA LYS A 149 4.96 15.26 -6.15
C LYS A 149 4.87 13.76 -5.94
N VAL A 150 4.18 13.32 -4.88
CA VAL A 150 4.08 11.91 -4.51
C VAL A 150 3.22 11.14 -5.51
N TYR A 151 2.10 11.72 -5.95
CA TYR A 151 1.17 11.09 -6.89
C TYR A 151 1.84 10.55 -8.17
N PRO A 152 2.54 11.37 -8.99
CA PRO A 152 3.18 10.91 -10.21
C PRO A 152 4.33 9.93 -9.93
N ALA A 153 5.03 10.07 -8.80
CA ALA A 153 6.12 9.16 -8.44
C ALA A 153 5.60 7.76 -8.10
N ILE A 154 4.48 7.65 -7.37
CA ILE A 154 3.84 6.36 -7.10
C ILE A 154 3.30 5.73 -8.39
N ASP A 155 2.66 6.53 -9.25
CA ASP A 155 2.15 6.04 -10.53
C ASP A 155 3.28 5.48 -11.43
N THR A 156 4.44 6.15 -11.44
CA THR A 156 5.63 5.68 -12.15
C THR A 156 6.16 4.36 -11.57
N LEU A 157 6.24 4.24 -10.24
CA LEU A 157 6.64 2.98 -9.61
C LEU A 157 5.65 1.84 -9.88
N LEU A 158 4.36 2.16 -9.96
CA LEU A 158 3.33 1.18 -10.32
C LEU A 158 3.47 0.69 -11.75
N PHE A 159 3.83 1.57 -12.69
CA PHE A 159 4.22 1.17 -14.03
C PHE A 159 5.45 0.26 -14.01
N GLU A 160 6.48 0.62 -13.25
CA GLU A 160 7.70 -0.18 -13.08
C GLU A 160 7.45 -1.52 -12.37
N SER A 161 6.34 -1.65 -11.64
CA SER A 161 5.95 -2.92 -11.02
C SER A 161 5.23 -3.88 -11.97
N LEU A 162 4.78 -3.40 -13.14
CA LEU A 162 4.06 -4.25 -14.09
C LEU A 162 4.95 -5.36 -14.65
N PRO A 163 4.38 -6.54 -14.93
CA PRO A 163 5.05 -7.57 -15.72
C PRO A 163 5.53 -7.04 -17.07
N MET A 164 6.72 -7.45 -17.52
CA MET A 164 7.30 -7.02 -18.81
C MET A 164 6.31 -7.13 -19.98
N ARG A 165 5.53 -8.21 -20.01
CA ARG A 165 4.52 -8.47 -21.04
C ARG A 165 3.42 -7.40 -21.14
N LEU A 166 3.12 -6.70 -20.04
CA LEU A 166 2.08 -5.67 -19.99
C LEU A 166 2.65 -4.26 -20.18
N ARG A 167 3.93 -4.02 -19.88
CA ARG A 167 4.52 -2.67 -19.97
C ARG A 167 4.44 -2.07 -21.36
N THR A 168 4.71 -2.86 -22.40
CA THR A 168 4.66 -2.39 -23.79
C THR A 168 3.24 -2.04 -24.23
N VAL A 169 2.26 -2.85 -23.85
CA VAL A 169 0.84 -2.62 -24.14
C VAL A 169 0.35 -1.39 -23.39
N MET A 170 0.64 -1.29 -22.09
CA MET A 170 0.18 -0.17 -21.26
C MET A 170 0.86 1.15 -21.64
N LEU A 171 2.15 1.17 -22.00
CA LEU A 171 2.82 2.38 -22.50
C LEU A 171 2.18 2.95 -23.77
N SER A 172 1.56 2.11 -24.60
CA SER A 172 0.87 2.58 -25.80
C SER A 172 -0.48 3.26 -25.48
N GLN A 173 -1.02 3.03 -24.28
CA GLN A 173 -2.35 3.48 -23.86
C GLN A 173 -2.28 4.62 -22.83
N HIS A 174 -1.29 4.57 -21.93
CA HIS A 174 -1.22 5.41 -20.74
C HIS A 174 0.20 5.95 -20.51
N GLN A 175 0.29 7.24 -20.16
CA GLN A 175 1.57 7.87 -19.83
C GLN A 175 1.87 7.76 -18.33
N PRO A 176 3.06 7.27 -17.93
CA PRO A 176 3.44 7.21 -16.53
C PRO A 176 3.46 8.61 -15.88
N GLY A 177 2.96 8.70 -14.66
CA GLY A 177 2.90 9.92 -13.86
C GLY A 177 1.55 10.63 -13.90
N LEU A 178 0.59 10.19 -14.71
CA LEU A 178 -0.74 10.79 -14.80
C LEU A 178 -1.77 10.14 -13.86
N GLY A 179 -1.46 8.97 -13.29
CA GLY A 179 -2.34 8.25 -12.36
C GLY A 179 -3.14 7.10 -12.96
N ASP A 180 -3.01 6.88 -14.26
CA ASP A 180 -3.72 5.80 -14.96
C ASP A 180 -3.31 4.41 -14.43
N TYR A 181 -2.03 4.24 -14.07
CA TYR A 181 -1.55 2.96 -13.53
C TYR A 181 -2.05 2.71 -12.13
N LEU A 182 -2.23 3.77 -11.35
CA LEU A 182 -2.82 3.71 -10.03
C LEU A 182 -4.28 3.25 -10.09
N ILE A 183 -5.09 3.82 -10.99
CA ILE A 183 -6.48 3.41 -11.23
C ILE A 183 -6.51 1.98 -11.75
N TRP A 184 -5.67 1.65 -12.74
CA TRP A 184 -5.60 0.31 -13.31
C TRP A 184 -5.31 -0.74 -12.24
N TRP A 185 -4.31 -0.52 -11.38
CA TRP A 185 -4.01 -1.46 -10.29
C TRP A 185 -5.13 -1.55 -9.28
N GLN A 186 -5.79 -0.43 -8.95
CA GLN A 186 -6.97 -0.44 -8.08
C GLN A 186 -8.07 -1.37 -8.63
N GLU A 187 -8.44 -1.20 -9.89
CA GLU A 187 -9.49 -2.01 -10.54
C GLU A 187 -9.14 -3.50 -10.53
N ARG A 188 -7.87 -3.84 -10.81
CA ARG A 188 -7.43 -5.24 -10.84
C ARG A 188 -7.33 -5.87 -9.44
N LEU A 189 -6.94 -5.10 -8.43
CA LEU A 189 -6.93 -5.57 -7.04
C LEU A 189 -8.37 -5.77 -6.52
N LEU A 190 -9.31 -4.89 -6.87
CA LEU A 190 -10.72 -5.05 -6.58
C LEU A 190 -11.30 -6.29 -7.28
N ALA A 191 -10.96 -6.50 -8.56
CA ALA A 191 -11.35 -7.71 -9.30
C ALA A 191 -10.85 -8.98 -8.61
N ARG A 192 -9.60 -8.98 -8.14
CA ARG A 192 -9.01 -10.11 -7.36
C ARG A 192 -9.68 -10.35 -6.03
N ALA A 193 -10.20 -9.30 -5.40
CA ALA A 193 -11.00 -9.40 -4.19
C ALA A 193 -12.42 -9.95 -4.43
N GLY A 194 -12.78 -10.19 -5.69
CA GLY A 194 -14.11 -10.69 -6.07
C GLY A 194 -15.19 -9.61 -6.05
N GLU A 195 -14.80 -8.33 -6.10
CA GLU A 195 -15.75 -7.22 -6.14
C GLU A 195 -16.51 -7.20 -7.47
N ALA A 196 -17.84 -7.03 -7.38
CA ALA A 196 -18.69 -7.01 -8.56
C ALA A 196 -18.37 -5.79 -9.46
N GLY A 197 -18.37 -6.02 -10.78
CA GLY A 197 -18.14 -4.96 -11.77
C GLY A 197 -16.69 -4.79 -12.22
N PHE A 198 -15.75 -5.60 -11.70
CA PHE A 198 -14.35 -5.58 -12.12
C PHE A 198 -13.92 -6.94 -12.66
N ALA A 199 -13.11 -6.95 -13.73
CA ALA A 199 -12.60 -8.16 -14.36
C ALA A 199 -11.09 -8.33 -14.10
N ILE A 200 -10.65 -9.56 -13.81
CA ILE A 200 -9.22 -9.89 -13.68
C ILE A 200 -8.68 -10.26 -15.06
N GLU A 201 -8.67 -9.29 -15.98
CA GLU A 201 -8.08 -9.51 -17.29
C GLU A 201 -6.57 -9.23 -17.22
N GLN A 202 -5.79 -9.96 -18.02
CA GLN A 202 -4.36 -9.71 -18.32
C GLN A 202 -3.35 -9.97 -17.18
N LEU A 203 -3.77 -10.06 -15.92
CA LEU A 203 -2.91 -10.40 -14.77
C LEU A 203 -2.89 -11.90 -14.47
N GLY A 204 -1.70 -12.47 -14.33
CA GLY A 204 -1.50 -13.86 -13.88
C GLY A 204 -1.52 -13.98 -12.36
N GLU A 205 -1.74 -15.17 -11.81
CA GLU A 205 -1.97 -15.41 -10.37
C GLU A 205 -0.89 -14.82 -9.43
N HIS A 206 0.35 -14.68 -9.90
CA HIS A 206 1.48 -14.16 -9.11
C HIS A 206 1.86 -12.70 -9.41
N ASP A 207 1.16 -12.04 -10.33
CA ASP A 207 1.43 -10.65 -10.66
C ASP A 207 0.84 -9.73 -9.59
N TRP A 208 1.70 -9.10 -8.79
CA TRP A 208 1.32 -8.16 -7.71
C TRP A 208 2.14 -6.87 -7.84
N PRO A 209 1.66 -5.74 -7.30
CA PRO A 209 2.46 -4.53 -7.25
C PRO A 209 3.70 -4.74 -6.38
N ASP A 210 4.87 -4.47 -6.93
CA ASP A 210 6.17 -4.45 -6.23
C ASP A 210 6.37 -3.13 -5.46
N ILE A 211 5.35 -2.70 -4.72
CA ILE A 211 5.39 -1.56 -3.81
C ILE A 211 4.68 -1.90 -2.50
N PRO A 212 4.99 -1.23 -1.37
CA PRO A 212 4.24 -1.40 -0.14
C PRO A 212 2.77 -0.98 -0.29
N PRO A 213 1.79 -1.75 0.25
CA PRO A 213 0.37 -1.40 0.20
C PRO A 213 0.04 -0.01 0.78
N ALA A 214 0.75 0.40 1.84
CA ALA A 214 0.61 1.73 2.43
C ALA A 214 1.04 2.86 1.48
N TRP A 215 2.01 2.61 0.59
CA TRP A 215 2.43 3.59 -0.42
C TRP A 215 1.37 3.72 -1.51
N LEU A 216 0.76 2.61 -1.93
CA LEU A 216 -0.38 2.63 -2.84
C LEU A 216 -1.55 3.42 -2.23
N ALA A 217 -1.88 3.16 -0.95
CA ALA A 217 -2.95 3.87 -0.25
C ALA A 217 -2.69 5.38 -0.20
N LEU A 218 -1.48 5.79 0.21
CA LEU A 218 -1.12 7.22 0.26
C LEU A 218 -1.08 7.85 -1.13
N GLY A 219 -0.55 7.16 -2.14
CA GLY A 219 -0.58 7.62 -3.52
C GLY A 219 -2.02 7.83 -4.01
N TRP A 220 -2.93 6.89 -3.71
CA TRP A 220 -4.34 7.03 -4.05
C TRP A 220 -5.00 8.21 -3.34
N LEU A 221 -4.69 8.41 -2.05
CA LEU A 221 -5.16 9.57 -1.28
C LEU A 221 -4.68 10.91 -1.87
N CYS A 222 -3.43 11.00 -2.33
CA CYS A 222 -2.93 12.18 -3.06
C CYS A 222 -3.73 12.45 -4.34
N GLY A 223 -4.24 11.39 -4.98
CA GLY A 223 -5.06 11.46 -6.19
C GLY A 223 -6.46 12.02 -5.96
N LEU A 224 -7.01 11.89 -4.75
CA LEU A 224 -8.38 12.30 -4.44
C LEU A 224 -8.66 13.77 -4.80
N ARG A 225 -7.70 14.66 -4.55
CA ARG A 225 -7.85 16.09 -4.87
C ARG A 225 -7.59 16.37 -6.34
N SER A 226 -6.56 15.75 -6.91
CA SER A 226 -6.17 15.93 -8.32
C SER A 226 -7.29 15.51 -9.29
N VAL A 227 -8.09 14.50 -8.92
CA VAL A 227 -9.18 13.95 -9.75
C VAL A 227 -10.48 14.79 -9.67
N THR A 228 -10.62 15.71 -8.70
CA THR A 228 -11.80 16.59 -8.63
C THR A 228 -11.90 17.60 -9.79
N GLY A 229 -10.82 17.79 -10.57
CA GLY A 229 -10.83 18.56 -11.82
C GLY A 229 -11.15 17.75 -13.09
N SER A 230 -11.03 16.42 -13.05
CA SER A 230 -11.25 15.55 -14.20
C SER A 230 -11.56 14.12 -13.75
N GLY A 231 -12.86 13.88 -13.53
CA GLY A 231 -13.52 12.56 -13.58
C GLY A 231 -12.84 11.41 -12.83
N MET A 232 -13.36 11.07 -11.64
CA MET A 232 -13.43 9.64 -11.33
C MET A 232 -14.27 8.97 -12.43
N PRO A 233 -13.81 7.89 -13.07
CA PRO A 233 -14.72 7.05 -13.81
C PRO A 233 -15.72 6.48 -12.79
N SER A 234 -17.00 6.77 -13.01
CA SER A 234 -18.08 6.02 -12.38
C SER A 234 -17.84 4.52 -12.59
N PRO A 235 -18.17 3.66 -11.62
CA PRO A 235 -18.24 2.22 -11.85
C PRO A 235 -19.37 1.97 -12.85
N GLY A 236 -19.06 1.96 -14.14
CA GLY A 236 -20.10 2.00 -15.17
C GLY A 236 -19.64 2.08 -16.63
N ARG A 237 -18.37 1.94 -16.97
CA ARG A 237 -17.96 1.71 -18.37
C ARG A 237 -17.52 0.26 -18.58
N CYS A 238 -18.46 -0.66 -18.29
CA CYS A 238 -18.60 -1.85 -19.13
C CYS A 238 -19.21 -1.40 -20.46
N THR A 239 -18.38 -0.97 -21.41
CA THR A 239 -18.76 -0.99 -22.82
C THR A 239 -18.32 -2.33 -23.39
N PHE A 240 -19.17 -3.34 -23.17
CA PHE A 240 -19.37 -4.39 -24.16
C PHE A 240 -20.30 -3.82 -25.24
N LEU A 241 -20.07 -4.21 -26.51
CA LEU A 241 -20.75 -3.82 -27.76
C LEU A 241 -20.13 -2.55 -28.39
N GLN A 242 -19.55 -2.58 -29.60
CA GLN A 242 -19.82 -3.40 -30.80
C GLN A 242 -18.55 -3.92 -31.46
#